data_AF-A0A846AS11-F1
#
_entry.id   AF-A0A846AS11-F1
#
_cell.length_a   1.000
_cell.length_b   1.000
_cell.length_c   1.000
_cell.angle_alpha   90.00
_cell.angle_beta   90.00
_cell.angle_gamma   90.00
#
_symmetry.space_group_name_H-M   'P 1'
#
loop_
_entity.id
_entity.type
_entity.pdbx_description
1 polymer ?
#
loop_
_entity_poly.entity_id
_entity_poly.type
_entity_poly.pdbx_seq_one_letter_code
_entity_poly.pdbx_strand_id
1 'polypeptide(L)'
;MVTTKQVIPIRFTTTTPLAEVERCQFWVTSDNGTSWQLAHEEHIAADATTGPLFRFAVPQDGRYGFRTTAVLHTGTSEAPPQAGDTPSKNSIVVVDATPPQLIKTQAEAKIADSPEHLDVTFSWESSDPHFADCRIEMSLDGESWLLIREDLAASGELPLALPRNASLRLIVSDYAGNKTISQRWSAPQRPVEQPPEQENLQELAQSLPDPNEQTTEEPAGSAAASNNPAPNNLAAQDGQTQEQAAQASANNETTSEPLSSEVVAEPARPVVPPNHQAIVAPNADAVVQVDHKRPTIPRSASGSQQTIITTPSSENSLQDPLTQGRFGNVSTEPQQMLARIKQSSVIVSPLSEQALIAARQALSDGDQVVGLAILETLHNSDISPRAAATAIDWLTTSGDPDQAMTWIHNLPPEANRSSLVACAFARASLAVNSTAKAESLLRRIDSQDENFDEATWLLGRCMQQRGNVNGARFQWQQLAKGSSSWALKAREALQALR
;
A
#
# COMPACT_ATOMS: atom_id res chain seq x y z
N MET A 1 -9.15 -10.87 8.01
CA MET A 1 -8.21 -9.75 8.29
C MET A 1 -7.16 -10.24 9.28
N VAL A 2 -5.89 -9.84 9.17
CA VAL A 2 -4.85 -10.13 10.18
C VAL A 2 -4.39 -8.80 10.79
N THR A 3 -4.13 -8.73 12.10
CA THR A 3 -3.73 -7.47 12.75
C THR A 3 -2.91 -7.68 14.02
N THR A 4 -2.02 -6.73 14.31
CA THR A 4 -1.30 -6.60 15.59
C THR A 4 -2.09 -5.81 16.65
N LYS A 5 -3.21 -5.20 16.26
CA LYS A 5 -3.96 -4.31 17.16
C LYS A 5 -4.64 -5.12 18.25
N GLN A 6 -4.33 -4.76 19.50
CA GLN A 6 -4.99 -5.31 20.69
C GLN A 6 -6.43 -4.83 20.85
N VAL A 7 -6.86 -3.78 20.15
CA VAL A 7 -8.24 -3.28 20.17
C VAL A 7 -8.79 -3.25 18.76
N ILE A 8 -9.81 -4.08 18.52
CA ILE A 8 -10.46 -4.20 17.21
C ILE A 8 -11.77 -3.38 17.23
N PRO A 9 -11.90 -2.37 16.36
CA PRO A 9 -13.13 -1.61 16.21
C PRO A 9 -14.13 -2.41 15.36
N ILE A 10 -15.28 -2.76 15.93
CA ILE A 10 -16.36 -3.49 15.26
C ILE A 10 -17.58 -2.57 15.17
N ARG A 11 -17.94 -2.20 13.95
CA ARG A 11 -19.13 -1.37 13.70
C ARG A 11 -20.37 -2.24 13.74
N PHE A 12 -21.40 -1.78 14.42
CA PHE A 12 -22.72 -2.39 14.34
C PHE A 12 -23.27 -2.33 12.91
N THR A 13 -23.66 -3.48 12.37
CA THR A 13 -24.34 -3.60 11.08
C THR A 13 -25.64 -4.34 11.28
N THR A 14 -26.73 -3.77 10.76
CA THR A 14 -28.06 -4.39 10.73
C THR A 14 -28.76 -4.00 9.43
N THR A 15 -29.70 -4.82 8.99
CA THR A 15 -30.62 -4.49 7.89
C THR A 15 -31.83 -3.69 8.36
N THR A 16 -32.09 -3.66 9.67
CA THR A 16 -33.23 -2.94 10.25
C THR A 16 -32.91 -1.45 10.42
N PRO A 17 -33.85 -0.52 10.15
CA PRO A 17 -33.65 0.89 10.43
C PRO A 17 -33.27 1.13 11.90
N LEU A 18 -32.25 1.95 12.14
CA LEU A 18 -31.69 2.16 13.49
C LEU A 18 -32.72 2.72 14.49
N ALA A 19 -33.69 3.51 14.00
CA ALA A 19 -34.79 4.05 14.81
C ALA A 19 -35.72 2.96 15.40
N GLU A 20 -35.71 1.75 14.82
CA GLU A 20 -36.51 0.62 15.33
C GLU A 20 -35.72 -0.23 16.34
N VAL A 21 -34.40 -0.07 16.41
CA VAL A 21 -33.50 -0.83 17.28
C VAL A 21 -33.50 -0.25 18.70
N GLU A 22 -33.86 -1.06 19.70
CA GLU A 22 -33.82 -0.69 21.12
C GLU A 22 -32.43 -0.90 21.71
N ARG A 23 -31.77 -2.01 21.34
CA ARG A 23 -30.40 -2.31 21.76
C ARG A 23 -29.67 -3.18 20.74
N CYS A 24 -28.36 -3.01 20.70
CA CYS A 24 -27.42 -3.78 19.89
C CYS A 24 -26.64 -4.74 20.78
N GLN A 25 -26.44 -5.95 20.31
CA GLN A 25 -25.63 -6.97 20.97
C GLN A 25 -24.42 -7.32 20.10
N PHE A 26 -23.27 -7.44 20.74
CA PHE A 26 -22.00 -7.79 20.10
C PHE A 26 -21.51 -9.14 20.65
N TRP A 27 -21.41 -10.11 19.76
CA TRP A 27 -21.03 -11.47 20.03
C TRP A 27 -19.64 -11.77 19.47
N VAL A 28 -18.87 -12.55 20.21
CA VAL A 28 -17.54 -13.01 19.83
C VAL A 28 -17.42 -14.52 19.95
N THR A 29 -16.64 -15.11 19.05
CA THR A 29 -16.15 -16.48 19.14
C THR A 29 -14.63 -16.48 18.96
N SER A 30 -13.92 -17.32 19.71
CA SER A 30 -12.48 -17.57 19.55
C SER A 30 -12.16 -18.99 19.09
N ASP A 31 -13.19 -19.78 18.77
CA ASP A 31 -13.11 -21.22 18.48
C ASP A 31 -13.87 -21.60 17.19
N ASN A 32 -13.84 -20.68 16.22
CA ASN A 32 -14.53 -20.78 14.93
C ASN A 32 -16.04 -21.04 15.04
N GLY A 33 -16.67 -20.53 16.09
CA GLY A 33 -18.11 -20.60 16.30
C GLY A 33 -18.57 -21.82 17.08
N THR A 34 -17.66 -22.64 17.59
CA THR A 34 -18.02 -23.75 18.49
C THR A 34 -18.76 -23.21 19.72
N SER A 35 -18.32 -22.07 20.23
CA SER A 35 -19.01 -21.29 21.26
C SER A 35 -19.06 -19.80 20.88
N TRP A 36 -20.13 -19.14 21.34
CA TRP A 36 -20.34 -17.70 21.16
C TRP A 36 -20.62 -17.05 22.51
N GLN A 37 -19.99 -15.91 22.76
CA GLN A 37 -20.11 -15.15 24.00
C GLN A 37 -20.61 -13.75 23.69
N LEU A 38 -21.58 -13.27 24.47
CA LEU A 38 -22.03 -11.87 24.42
C LEU A 38 -20.94 -11.02 25.07
N ALA A 39 -20.19 -10.29 24.26
CA ALA A 39 -19.08 -9.45 24.71
C ALA A 39 -19.54 -8.05 25.13
N HIS A 40 -20.58 -7.51 24.49
CA HIS A 40 -21.13 -6.20 24.82
C HIS A 40 -22.60 -6.08 24.43
N GLU A 41 -23.36 -5.28 25.17
CA GLU A 41 -24.72 -4.88 24.84
C GLU A 41 -24.86 -3.38 25.08
N GLU A 42 -25.47 -2.66 24.13
CA GLU A 42 -25.63 -1.21 24.21
C GLU A 42 -27.04 -0.81 23.77
N HIS A 43 -27.69 0.04 24.56
CA HIS A 43 -28.99 0.62 24.21
C HIS A 43 -28.83 1.73 23.18
N ILE A 44 -29.72 1.75 22.19
CA ILE A 44 -29.72 2.74 21.12
C ILE A 44 -30.81 3.77 21.37
N ALA A 45 -30.45 5.04 21.35
CA ALA A 45 -31.42 6.12 21.43
C ALA A 45 -32.30 6.13 20.16
N ALA A 46 -33.60 6.39 20.32
CA ALA A 46 -34.56 6.37 19.21
C ALA A 46 -34.24 7.38 18.09
N ASP A 47 -33.49 8.44 18.40
CA ASP A 47 -33.02 9.46 17.47
C ASP A 47 -31.59 9.23 16.96
N ALA A 48 -30.98 8.09 17.27
CA ALA A 48 -29.65 7.75 16.80
C ALA A 48 -29.62 7.64 15.26
N THR A 49 -28.65 8.32 14.65
CA THR A 49 -28.42 8.28 13.19
C THR A 49 -27.29 7.34 12.79
N THR A 50 -26.49 6.89 13.76
CA THR A 50 -25.35 5.98 13.55
C THR A 50 -25.32 4.88 14.59
N GLY A 51 -25.14 3.63 14.15
CA GLY A 51 -24.97 2.50 15.06
C GLY A 51 -23.66 2.61 15.87
N PRO A 52 -23.59 1.92 17.02
CA PRO A 52 -22.43 2.01 17.91
C PRO A 52 -21.17 1.39 17.27
N LEU A 53 -20.02 1.79 17.81
CA LEU A 53 -18.71 1.25 17.48
C LEU A 53 -18.17 0.48 18.68
N PHE A 54 -18.28 -0.84 18.66
CA PHE A 54 -17.73 -1.69 19.70
C PHE A 54 -16.20 -1.71 19.62
N ARG A 55 -15.55 -1.71 20.78
CA ARG A 55 -14.08 -1.81 20.89
C ARG A 55 -13.76 -3.10 21.61
N PHE A 56 -13.42 -4.14 20.85
CA PHE A 56 -13.08 -5.43 21.41
C PHE A 56 -11.59 -5.46 21.78
N ALA A 57 -11.29 -5.54 23.08
CA ALA A 57 -9.94 -5.78 23.56
C ALA A 57 -9.62 -7.27 23.42
N VAL A 58 -8.64 -7.59 22.59
CA VAL A 58 -8.24 -8.96 22.29
C VAL A 58 -7.46 -9.51 23.49
N PRO A 59 -7.88 -10.62 24.09
CA PRO A 59 -7.21 -11.16 25.28
C PRO A 59 -5.86 -11.81 24.95
N GLN A 60 -5.74 -12.43 23.78
CA GLN A 60 -4.53 -13.13 23.32
C GLN A 60 -4.53 -13.29 21.79
N ASP A 61 -3.38 -13.61 21.21
CA ASP A 61 -3.28 -13.96 19.80
C ASP A 61 -4.20 -15.13 19.45
N GLY A 62 -4.75 -15.11 18.23
CA GLY A 62 -5.68 -16.13 17.78
C GLY A 62 -6.69 -15.64 16.75
N ARG A 63 -7.58 -16.55 16.36
CA ARG A 63 -8.63 -16.29 15.37
C ARG A 63 -9.95 -15.99 16.07
N TYR A 64 -10.50 -14.82 15.79
CA TYR A 64 -11.75 -14.33 16.34
C TYR A 64 -12.81 -14.16 15.25
N GLY A 65 -14.03 -14.58 15.55
CA GLY A 65 -15.22 -14.30 14.76
C GLY A 65 -16.13 -13.33 15.50
N PHE A 66 -16.75 -12.42 14.76
CA PHE A 66 -17.64 -11.40 15.31
C PHE A 66 -19.04 -11.50 14.72
N ARG A 67 -20.05 -11.18 15.51
CA ARG A 67 -21.43 -11.01 15.02
C ARG A 67 -22.12 -9.93 15.82
N THR A 68 -22.93 -9.12 15.15
CA THR A 68 -23.81 -8.17 15.83
C THR A 68 -25.26 -8.56 15.60
N THR A 69 -26.10 -8.38 16.62
CA THR A 69 -27.54 -8.61 16.53
C THR A 69 -28.33 -7.41 17.02
N ALA A 70 -29.45 -7.13 16.37
CA ALA A 70 -30.39 -6.09 16.78
C ALA A 70 -31.54 -6.66 17.62
N VAL A 71 -31.88 -5.97 18.71
CA VAL A 71 -33.15 -6.16 19.42
C VAL A 71 -34.01 -4.92 19.19
N LEU A 72 -35.22 -5.11 18.69
CA LEU A 72 -36.13 -4.03 18.34
C LEU A 72 -36.99 -3.63 19.55
N HIS A 73 -37.52 -2.40 19.52
CA HIS A 73 -38.44 -1.89 20.55
C HIS A 73 -39.73 -2.72 20.70
N THR A 74 -40.06 -3.52 19.69
CA THR A 74 -41.18 -4.47 19.73
C THR A 74 -40.89 -5.72 20.56
N GLY A 75 -39.65 -5.90 21.02
CA GLY A 75 -39.14 -7.11 21.66
C GLY A 75 -38.69 -8.20 20.67
N THR A 76 -38.88 -8.01 19.36
CA THR A 76 -38.36 -8.91 18.33
C THR A 76 -36.84 -8.76 18.25
N SER A 77 -36.10 -9.87 18.22
CA SER A 77 -34.65 -9.88 18.09
C SER A 77 -34.22 -10.64 16.84
N GLU A 78 -33.16 -10.16 16.18
CA GLU A 78 -32.37 -11.01 15.31
C GLU A 78 -31.86 -12.21 16.12
N ALA A 79 -31.80 -13.39 15.50
CA ALA A 79 -31.37 -14.59 16.20
C ALA A 79 -29.90 -14.45 16.64
N PRO A 80 -29.58 -14.60 17.94
CA PRO A 80 -28.20 -14.63 18.39
C PRO A 80 -27.47 -15.81 17.75
N PRO A 81 -26.14 -15.72 17.54
CA PRO A 81 -25.39 -16.86 17.08
C PRO A 81 -25.52 -18.04 18.05
N GLN A 82 -25.72 -19.23 17.50
CA GLN A 82 -25.78 -20.47 18.27
C GLN A 82 -24.41 -21.17 18.27
N ALA A 83 -24.17 -22.00 19.27
CA ALA A 83 -23.00 -22.88 19.28
C ALA A 83 -23.01 -23.76 18.01
N GLY A 84 -21.91 -23.75 17.26
CA GLY A 84 -21.76 -24.38 15.95
C GLY A 84 -21.94 -23.43 14.76
N ASP A 85 -22.52 -22.23 14.95
CA ASP A 85 -22.65 -21.24 13.88
C ASP A 85 -21.26 -20.76 13.46
N THR A 86 -20.88 -21.02 12.21
CA THR A 86 -19.59 -20.54 11.69
C THR A 86 -19.63 -19.03 11.44
N PRO A 87 -18.64 -18.25 11.91
CA PRO A 87 -18.57 -16.82 11.61
C PRO A 87 -18.44 -16.57 10.10
N SER A 88 -19.05 -15.50 9.60
CA SER A 88 -18.92 -15.11 8.18
C SER A 88 -17.47 -14.79 7.84
N LYS A 89 -17.01 -15.10 6.62
CA LYS A 89 -15.61 -14.87 6.21
C LYS A 89 -15.14 -13.43 6.45
N ASN A 90 -16.02 -12.45 6.25
CA ASN A 90 -15.73 -11.03 6.41
C ASN A 90 -15.74 -10.55 7.87
N SER A 91 -16.25 -11.37 8.79
CA SER A 91 -16.27 -11.11 10.24
C SER A 91 -15.15 -11.82 11.01
N ILE A 92 -14.19 -12.42 10.30
CA ILE A 92 -13.06 -13.14 10.91
C ILE A 92 -11.83 -12.25 10.93
N VAL A 93 -11.26 -12.10 12.12
CA VAL A 93 -10.02 -11.39 12.38
C VAL A 93 -9.05 -12.33 13.06
N VAL A 94 -7.85 -12.45 12.50
CA VAL A 94 -6.72 -13.14 13.12
C VAL A 94 -5.88 -12.06 13.78
N VAL A 95 -5.57 -12.25 15.05
CA VAL A 95 -4.70 -11.36 15.81
C VAL A 95 -3.39 -12.10 16.00
N ASP A 96 -2.32 -11.48 15.54
CA ASP A 96 -0.98 -12.03 15.62
C ASP A 96 -0.01 -10.91 16.01
N ALA A 97 0.55 -11.03 17.20
CA ALA A 97 1.56 -10.11 17.72
C ALA A 97 2.97 -10.72 17.63
N THR A 98 3.10 -11.95 17.13
CA THR A 98 4.38 -12.63 17.03
C THR A 98 5.06 -12.28 15.71
N PRO A 99 6.25 -11.66 15.72
CA PRO A 99 6.96 -11.38 14.48
C PRO A 99 7.54 -12.66 13.85
N PRO A 100 7.71 -12.68 12.51
CA PRO A 100 8.35 -13.79 11.82
C PRO A 100 9.70 -14.17 12.39
N GLN A 101 10.01 -15.46 12.51
CA GLN A 101 11.31 -15.90 12.98
C GLN A 101 12.28 -16.06 11.81
N LEU A 102 13.45 -15.45 11.89
CA LEU A 102 14.58 -15.73 11.00
C LEU A 102 15.38 -16.90 11.55
N ILE A 103 15.30 -18.05 10.89
CA ILE A 103 16.02 -19.27 11.26
C ILE A 103 17.45 -19.20 10.73
N LYS A 104 17.60 -18.78 9.47
CA LYS A 104 18.88 -18.68 8.78
C LYS A 104 18.95 -17.40 7.98
N THR A 105 20.08 -16.71 8.08
CA THR A 105 20.49 -15.66 7.13
C THR A 105 21.99 -15.74 6.95
N GLN A 106 22.44 -16.04 5.73
CA GLN A 106 23.86 -16.22 5.43
C GLN A 106 24.18 -15.61 4.07
N ALA A 107 25.32 -14.93 3.99
CA ALA A 107 25.82 -14.40 2.74
C ALA A 107 27.25 -14.89 2.53
N GLU A 108 27.50 -15.51 1.39
CA GLU A 108 28.81 -16.01 0.98
C GLU A 108 29.31 -15.15 -0.17
N ALA A 109 30.40 -14.40 0.07
CA ALA A 109 31.02 -13.58 -0.96
C ALA A 109 32.19 -14.31 -1.61
N LYS A 110 32.22 -14.29 -2.93
CA LYS A 110 33.37 -14.68 -3.76
C LYS A 110 33.90 -13.42 -4.46
N ILE A 111 35.21 -13.37 -4.62
CA ILE A 111 35.83 -12.29 -5.40
C ILE A 111 35.41 -12.51 -6.86
N ALA A 112 34.67 -11.55 -7.41
CA ALA A 112 34.31 -11.54 -8.83
C ALA A 112 35.55 -11.24 -9.69
N ASP A 113 35.45 -11.52 -10.99
CA ASP A 113 36.50 -11.15 -11.97
C ASP A 113 36.71 -9.61 -12.03
N SER A 114 35.70 -8.83 -11.63
CA SER A 114 35.80 -7.37 -11.51
C SER A 114 36.36 -6.96 -10.15
N PRO A 115 37.38 -6.08 -10.10
CA PRO A 115 37.95 -5.60 -8.84
C PRO A 115 36.97 -4.74 -8.03
N GLU A 116 35.89 -4.24 -8.62
CA GLU A 116 34.93 -3.34 -7.96
C GLU A 116 33.72 -4.07 -7.37
N HIS A 117 33.51 -5.33 -7.76
CA HIS A 117 32.32 -6.10 -7.41
C HIS A 117 32.65 -7.38 -6.63
N LEU A 118 31.64 -7.89 -5.93
CA LEU A 118 31.63 -9.19 -5.27
C LEU A 118 30.46 -10.01 -5.82
N ASP A 119 30.71 -11.29 -6.08
CA ASP A 119 29.65 -12.26 -6.33
C ASP A 119 29.20 -12.82 -4.99
N VAL A 120 28.01 -12.42 -4.56
CA VAL A 120 27.44 -12.76 -3.25
C VAL A 120 26.27 -13.71 -3.43
N THR A 121 26.35 -14.87 -2.81
CA THR A 121 25.21 -15.77 -2.65
C THR A 121 24.54 -15.47 -1.31
N PHE A 122 23.33 -14.90 -1.35
CA PHE A 122 22.55 -14.60 -0.16
C PHE A 122 21.49 -15.68 0.05
N SER A 123 21.50 -16.39 1.19
CA SER A 123 20.55 -17.46 1.53
C SER A 123 19.81 -17.16 2.82
N TRP A 124 18.53 -17.53 2.86
CA TRP A 124 17.67 -17.28 4.01
C TRP A 124 16.66 -18.41 4.26
N GLU A 125 16.20 -18.47 5.50
CA GLU A 125 15.10 -19.31 5.95
C GLU A 125 14.37 -18.59 7.08
N SER A 126 13.04 -18.51 6.95
CA SER A 126 12.16 -17.90 7.92
C SER A 126 10.95 -18.79 8.19
N SER A 127 10.34 -18.63 9.36
CA SER A 127 9.15 -19.37 9.76
C SER A 127 8.15 -18.41 10.41
N ASP A 128 6.94 -18.42 9.86
CA ASP A 128 5.79 -17.71 10.39
C ASP A 128 4.49 -18.36 9.85
N PRO A 129 3.50 -18.71 10.71
CA PRO A 129 2.22 -19.26 10.26
C PRO A 129 1.40 -18.30 9.38
N HIS A 130 1.64 -17.00 9.48
CA HIS A 130 0.98 -15.92 8.75
C HIS A 130 1.96 -15.11 7.88
N PHE A 131 3.02 -15.76 7.38
CA PHE A 131 4.01 -15.17 6.47
C PHE A 131 3.34 -14.42 5.31
N ALA A 132 3.74 -13.17 5.08
CA ALA A 132 3.26 -12.35 3.98
C ALA A 132 4.32 -12.10 2.92
N ASP A 133 5.46 -11.52 3.31
CA ASP A 133 6.47 -11.03 2.38
C ASP A 133 7.89 -11.15 2.95
N CYS A 134 8.86 -11.26 2.05
CA CYS A 134 10.28 -11.29 2.32
C CYS A 134 11.01 -10.48 1.25
N ARG A 135 11.91 -9.59 1.67
CA ARG A 135 12.62 -8.69 0.75
C ARG A 135 14.05 -8.43 1.18
N ILE A 136 14.91 -8.19 0.20
CA ILE A 136 16.34 -7.88 0.39
C ILE A 136 16.58 -6.41 0.06
N GLU A 137 17.24 -5.73 0.97
CA GLU A 137 17.67 -4.34 0.80
C GLU A 137 19.20 -4.25 0.86
N MET A 138 19.76 -3.31 0.09
CA MET A 138 21.19 -3.02 0.04
C MET A 138 21.45 -1.58 0.45
N SER A 139 22.58 -1.34 1.11
CA SER A 139 23.05 0.00 1.43
C SER A 139 24.52 0.17 1.06
N LEU A 140 24.90 1.34 0.54
CA LEU A 140 26.29 1.69 0.19
C LEU A 140 26.98 2.54 1.27
N ASP A 141 26.18 3.19 2.11
CA ASP A 141 26.60 4.09 3.20
C ASP A 141 26.31 3.48 4.58
N GLY A 142 25.54 2.39 4.64
CA GLY A 142 25.04 1.75 5.86
C GLY A 142 23.76 2.38 6.42
N GLU A 143 23.29 3.49 5.86
CA GLU A 143 22.17 4.30 6.37
C GLU A 143 20.98 4.29 5.42
N SER A 144 21.24 4.53 4.14
CA SER A 144 20.24 4.56 3.07
C SER A 144 20.09 3.17 2.47
N TRP A 145 18.87 2.63 2.50
CA TRP A 145 18.58 1.28 2.03
C TRP A 145 17.78 1.30 0.72
N LEU A 146 18.31 0.65 -0.29
CA LEU A 146 17.71 0.46 -1.61
C LEU A 146 17.11 -0.94 -1.69
N LEU A 147 15.86 -1.04 -2.14
CA LEU A 147 15.21 -2.31 -2.42
C LEU A 147 15.89 -3.02 -3.60
N ILE A 148 16.36 -4.25 -3.38
CA ILE A 148 16.97 -5.09 -4.43
C ILE A 148 15.97 -6.10 -4.98
N ARG A 149 15.27 -6.81 -4.09
CA ARG A 149 14.22 -7.78 -4.44
C ARG A 149 13.14 -7.79 -3.36
N GLU A 150 11.91 -8.06 -3.79
CA GLU A 150 10.70 -8.22 -2.97
C GLU A 150 9.94 -9.47 -3.42
N ASP A 151 8.86 -9.81 -2.71
CA ASP A 151 8.01 -10.98 -2.97
C ASP A 151 8.81 -12.30 -2.98
N LEU A 152 9.83 -12.40 -2.12
CA LEU A 152 10.62 -13.61 -1.95
C LEU A 152 9.85 -14.64 -1.11
N ALA A 153 10.10 -15.92 -1.38
CA ALA A 153 9.58 -16.99 -0.54
C ALA A 153 10.19 -16.95 0.87
N ALA A 154 9.55 -17.63 1.83
CA ALA A 154 10.02 -17.72 3.22
C ALA A 154 11.43 -18.31 3.36
N SER A 155 11.87 -19.11 2.39
CA SER A 155 13.23 -19.60 2.26
C SER A 155 13.71 -19.48 0.82
N GLY A 156 15.02 -19.33 0.64
CA GLY A 156 15.59 -19.21 -0.68
C GLY A 156 17.08 -18.89 -0.69
N GLU A 157 17.59 -18.80 -1.91
CA GLU A 157 18.95 -18.38 -2.22
C GLU A 157 18.91 -17.46 -3.43
N LEU A 158 19.69 -16.38 -3.39
CA LEU A 158 19.75 -15.37 -4.44
C LEU A 158 21.20 -14.98 -4.72
N PRO A 159 21.74 -15.25 -5.92
CA PRO A 159 23.01 -14.71 -6.35
C PRO A 159 22.87 -13.22 -6.68
N LEU A 160 23.81 -12.41 -6.19
CA LEU A 160 23.85 -10.95 -6.30
C LEU A 160 25.26 -10.50 -6.69
N ALA A 161 25.36 -9.59 -7.65
CA ALA A 161 26.60 -8.86 -7.93
C ALA A 161 26.54 -7.52 -7.20
N LEU A 162 27.42 -7.30 -6.22
CA LEU A 162 27.35 -6.15 -5.31
C LEU A 162 28.65 -5.35 -5.30
N PRO A 163 28.60 -4.01 -5.12
CA PRO A 163 29.78 -3.22 -4.84
C PRO A 163 30.51 -3.70 -3.57
N ARG A 164 31.84 -3.59 -3.53
CA ARG A 164 32.64 -4.03 -2.37
C ARG A 164 32.34 -3.31 -1.05
N ASN A 165 31.73 -2.14 -1.09
CA ASN A 165 31.30 -1.39 0.09
C ASN A 165 29.82 -1.62 0.44
N ALA A 166 29.13 -2.52 -0.27
CA ALA A 166 27.72 -2.78 -0.02
C ALA A 166 27.50 -3.55 1.30
N SER A 167 26.39 -3.23 1.94
CA SER A 167 25.80 -4.01 3.01
C SER A 167 24.44 -4.54 2.59
N LEU A 168 24.06 -5.71 3.08
CA LEU A 168 22.76 -6.34 2.85
C LEU A 168 21.99 -6.51 4.16
N ARG A 169 20.67 -6.48 4.05
CA ARG A 169 19.75 -7.00 5.08
C ARG A 169 18.54 -7.65 4.44
N LEU A 170 17.98 -8.62 5.14
CA LEU A 170 16.69 -9.22 4.85
C LEU A 170 15.63 -8.61 5.76
N ILE A 171 14.45 -8.34 5.21
CA ILE A 171 13.26 -7.96 5.99
C ILE A 171 12.18 -8.99 5.69
N VAL A 172 11.67 -9.63 6.73
CA VAL A 172 10.55 -10.57 6.65
C VAL A 172 9.36 -9.97 7.38
N SER A 173 8.17 -10.08 6.80
CA SER A 173 6.93 -9.58 7.37
C SER A 173 5.78 -10.57 7.25
N ASP A 174 4.87 -10.52 8.21
CA ASP A 174 3.62 -11.29 8.21
C ASP A 174 2.42 -10.45 7.72
N TYR A 175 1.24 -11.06 7.65
CA TYR A 175 0.01 -10.37 7.27
C TYR A 175 -0.53 -9.43 8.36
N ALA A 176 -0.04 -9.54 9.60
CA ALA A 176 -0.39 -8.66 10.70
C ALA A 176 0.38 -7.32 10.64
N GLY A 177 1.48 -7.30 9.87
CA GLY A 177 2.40 -6.18 9.72
C GLY A 177 3.61 -6.25 10.67
N ASN A 178 3.79 -7.34 11.42
CA ASN A 178 5.01 -7.55 12.18
C ASN A 178 6.20 -7.74 11.24
N LYS A 179 7.40 -7.35 11.70
CA LYS A 179 8.62 -7.40 10.89
C LYS A 179 9.79 -7.92 11.69
N THR A 180 10.62 -8.71 11.04
CA THR A 180 11.94 -9.11 11.54
C THR A 180 12.99 -8.71 10.51
N ILE A 181 14.03 -8.02 10.97
CA ILE A 181 15.13 -7.55 10.15
C ILE A 181 16.36 -8.38 10.51
N SER A 182 17.04 -8.95 9.50
CA SER A 182 18.25 -9.72 9.74
C SER A 182 19.37 -8.86 10.29
N GLN A 183 20.37 -9.51 10.88
CA GLN A 183 21.65 -8.84 11.09
C GLN A 183 22.17 -8.30 9.76
N ARG A 184 22.76 -7.09 9.80
CA ARG A 184 23.44 -6.50 8.65
C ARG A 184 24.61 -7.40 8.26
N TRP A 185 24.62 -7.83 7.01
CA TRP A 185 25.82 -8.38 6.41
C TRP A 185 26.60 -7.24 5.73
N SER A 186 27.90 -7.18 5.95
CA SER A 186 28.78 -6.23 5.27
C SER A 186 29.80 -7.00 4.46
N ALA A 187 30.07 -6.52 3.26
CA ALA A 187 31.10 -7.08 2.41
C ALA A 187 32.44 -7.12 3.15
N PRO A 188 33.20 -8.23 3.00
CA PRO A 188 34.53 -8.31 3.59
C PRO A 188 35.41 -7.19 3.01
N GLN A 189 35.96 -6.36 3.90
CA GLN A 189 36.96 -5.37 3.53
C GLN A 189 38.15 -6.12 2.93
N ARG A 190 38.70 -5.62 1.82
CA ARG A 190 40.00 -6.13 1.34
C ARG A 190 40.95 -6.03 2.53
N PRO A 191 41.72 -7.09 2.85
CA PRO A 191 42.83 -6.92 3.79
C PRO A 191 43.57 -5.69 3.31
N VAL A 192 43.59 -4.64 4.13
CA VAL A 192 44.43 -3.48 3.85
C VAL A 192 45.81 -4.10 3.73
N GLU A 193 46.37 -4.16 2.52
CA GLU A 193 47.75 -4.58 2.33
C GLU A 193 48.52 -3.68 3.27
N GLN A 194 48.93 -4.25 4.42
CA GLN A 194 49.78 -3.53 5.34
C GLN A 194 50.95 -3.10 4.47
N PRO A 195 51.20 -1.78 4.36
CA PRO A 195 52.36 -1.31 3.62
C PRO A 195 53.53 -2.18 4.07
N PRO A 196 54.27 -2.82 3.13
CA PRO A 196 55.32 -3.75 3.48
C PRO A 196 56.12 -3.10 4.60
N GLU A 197 56.11 -3.76 5.76
CA GLU A 197 56.55 -3.16 7.02
C GLU A 197 57.80 -2.33 6.76
N GLN A 198 57.73 -1.06 7.15
CA GLN A 198 58.90 -0.17 7.13
C GLN A 198 60.04 -0.69 8.03
N GLU A 199 59.92 -1.90 8.63
CA GLU A 199 61.01 -2.66 9.22
C GLU A 199 62.22 -2.72 8.30
N ASN A 200 62.05 -2.77 6.97
CA ASN A 200 63.20 -2.79 6.05
C ASN A 200 63.74 -1.40 5.68
N LEU A 201 63.02 -0.31 5.99
CA LEU A 201 63.53 1.06 5.78
C LEU A 201 64.41 1.54 6.95
N GLN A 202 64.20 1.02 8.17
CA GLN A 202 65.14 1.27 9.27
C GLN A 202 66.47 0.53 9.06
N GLU A 203 66.45 -0.68 8.49
CA GLU A 203 67.68 -1.40 8.12
C GLU A 203 68.40 -0.74 6.94
N LEU A 204 67.67 -0.25 5.91
CA LEU A 204 68.29 0.50 4.81
C LEU A 204 68.84 1.87 5.24
N ALA A 205 68.17 2.58 6.15
CA ALA A 205 68.63 3.89 6.64
C ALA A 205 69.90 3.79 7.50
N GLN A 206 70.17 2.64 8.15
CA GLN A 206 71.43 2.38 8.85
C GLN A 206 72.58 1.97 7.91
N SER A 207 72.30 1.72 6.63
CA SER A 207 73.30 1.31 5.62
C SER A 207 73.77 2.44 4.70
N LEU A 208 73.22 3.66 4.83
CA LEU A 208 73.65 4.81 4.03
C LEU A 208 75.01 5.32 4.54
N PRO A 209 76.02 5.45 3.66
CA PRO A 209 77.32 6.01 4.02
C PRO A 209 77.21 7.49 4.40
N ASP A 210 78.02 7.90 5.37
CA ASP A 210 78.12 9.26 5.91
C ASP A 210 78.29 10.30 4.79
N PRO A 211 77.48 11.38 4.73
CA PRO A 211 77.52 12.37 3.65
C PRO A 211 78.74 13.31 3.65
N ASN A 212 79.84 12.95 4.33
CA ASN A 212 81.02 13.81 4.51
C ASN A 212 82.19 13.53 3.55
N GLU A 213 82.03 12.65 2.55
CA GLU A 213 83.01 12.48 1.47
C GLU A 213 82.46 12.98 0.13
N GLN A 214 82.40 14.31 -0.05
CA GLN A 214 82.26 14.93 -1.36
C GLN A 214 83.58 15.55 -1.78
N THR A 215 84.34 14.78 -2.56
CA THR A 215 85.50 15.23 -3.32
C THR A 215 85.06 16.19 -4.42
N THR A 216 85.74 17.32 -4.45
CA THR A 216 85.65 18.40 -5.42
C THR A 216 86.14 17.93 -6.79
N GLU A 217 85.33 18.06 -7.84
CA GLU A 217 85.87 18.22 -9.20
C GLU A 217 84.85 18.91 -10.13
N GLU A 218 85.19 20.15 -10.47
CA GLU A 218 84.70 20.96 -11.58
C GLU A 218 85.13 20.30 -12.92
N PRO A 219 84.40 20.48 -14.03
CA PRO A 219 84.70 21.65 -14.85
C PRO A 219 83.54 22.26 -15.66
N ALA A 220 83.85 23.47 -16.11
CA ALA A 220 83.11 24.38 -16.95
C ALA A 220 82.74 23.86 -18.36
N GLY A 221 81.70 24.48 -18.92
CA GLY A 221 81.78 25.02 -20.29
C GLY A 221 80.64 24.70 -21.26
N SER A 222 79.93 25.78 -21.64
CA SER A 222 79.28 26.02 -22.95
C SER A 222 78.09 25.16 -23.37
N ALA A 223 77.17 25.60 -24.23
CA ALA A 223 76.61 26.88 -24.65
C ALA A 223 75.60 26.53 -25.77
N ALA A 224 74.48 27.26 -25.80
CA ALA A 224 73.72 27.68 -26.99
C ALA A 224 72.86 26.71 -27.84
N ALA A 225 71.83 27.36 -28.39
CA ALA A 225 70.90 27.03 -29.50
C ALA A 225 69.68 26.15 -29.17
N SER A 226 68.43 26.66 -29.18
CA SER A 226 67.65 27.31 -30.25
C SER A 226 67.25 26.36 -31.38
N ASN A 227 65.99 25.89 -31.40
CA ASN A 227 64.99 26.18 -32.45
C ASN A 227 63.75 25.26 -32.38
N ASN A 228 62.58 25.91 -32.52
CA ASN A 228 61.25 25.43 -32.93
C ASN A 228 61.28 24.67 -34.29
N PRO A 229 60.16 24.14 -34.87
CA PRO A 229 58.74 24.11 -34.45
C PRO A 229 58.00 22.74 -34.70
N ALA A 230 56.70 22.69 -34.37
CA ALA A 230 55.68 21.76 -34.90
C ALA A 230 55.35 22.05 -36.39
N PRO A 231 54.24 21.59 -37.02
CA PRO A 231 53.34 20.44 -36.84
C PRO A 231 53.09 19.67 -38.18
N ASN A 232 52.41 18.50 -38.16
CA ASN A 232 51.70 17.84 -39.30
C ASN A 232 51.32 16.39 -38.87
N ASN A 233 50.27 15.70 -39.31
CA ASN A 233 49.15 15.96 -40.21
C ASN A 233 48.17 14.77 -40.12
N LEU A 234 46.89 15.04 -40.40
CA LEU A 234 45.91 14.26 -41.20
C LEU A 234 45.42 12.83 -40.86
N ALA A 235 44.14 12.66 -41.28
CA ALA A 235 43.36 11.47 -41.64
C ALA A 235 42.66 10.73 -40.48
N ALA A 236 41.34 10.76 -40.27
CA ALA A 236 40.18 10.60 -41.17
C ALA A 236 40.18 9.27 -41.93
N GLN A 237 39.39 8.31 -41.45
CA GLN A 237 38.88 7.20 -42.25
C GLN A 237 37.48 6.78 -41.74
N ASP A 238 36.50 7.10 -42.58
CA ASP A 238 35.20 6.46 -42.67
C ASP A 238 35.34 4.98 -43.10
N GLY A 239 34.39 4.16 -42.65
CA GLY A 239 34.26 2.76 -43.09
C GLY A 239 32.87 2.21 -42.79
N GLN A 240 31.92 2.50 -43.68
CA GLN A 240 30.61 1.86 -43.78
C GLN A 240 30.69 0.46 -44.43
N THR A 241 29.54 -0.23 -44.41
CA THR A 241 29.10 -1.45 -45.15
C THR A 241 29.53 -2.79 -44.52
N GLN A 242 28.71 -3.83 -44.44
CA GLN A 242 27.61 -4.20 -45.33
C GLN A 242 26.61 -5.16 -44.68
N GLU A 243 25.34 -4.89 -45.01
CA GLU A 243 24.13 -5.68 -44.83
C GLU A 243 24.06 -6.76 -45.92
N GLN A 244 23.73 -8.01 -45.58
CA GLN A 244 23.19 -8.97 -46.55
C GLN A 244 22.30 -10.01 -45.87
N ALA A 245 21.09 -10.11 -46.41
CA ALA A 245 19.98 -10.95 -46.02
C ALA A 245 19.88 -12.23 -46.87
N ALA A 246 18.97 -13.13 -46.43
CA ALA A 246 18.18 -14.14 -47.17
C ALA A 246 18.28 -15.54 -46.51
N GLN A 247 17.25 -16.04 -45.82
CA GLN A 247 15.99 -16.68 -46.29
C GLN A 247 16.10 -18.20 -46.54
N ALA A 248 15.29 -18.97 -45.81
CA ALA A 248 14.45 -20.12 -46.25
C ALA A 248 13.91 -20.80 -44.96
N SER A 249 12.62 -20.68 -44.61
CA SER A 249 11.43 -21.37 -45.14
C SER A 249 11.24 -22.84 -44.70
N ALA A 250 10.11 -23.05 -44.02
CA ALA A 250 9.11 -24.11 -44.22
C ALA A 250 9.06 -25.34 -43.28
N ASN A 251 7.86 -25.45 -42.67
CA ASN A 251 7.04 -26.64 -42.42
C ASN A 251 7.42 -27.62 -41.30
N ASN A 252 6.55 -27.70 -40.28
CA ASN A 252 5.69 -28.89 -40.15
C ASN A 252 4.50 -28.65 -39.21
N GLU A 253 3.31 -28.85 -39.76
CA GLU A 253 2.09 -29.21 -39.04
C GLU A 253 2.25 -30.62 -38.46
N THR A 254 1.84 -30.86 -37.21
CA THR A 254 1.31 -32.17 -36.84
C THR A 254 0.27 -32.03 -35.73
N THR A 255 -0.97 -32.20 -36.16
CA THR A 255 -2.17 -32.51 -35.40
C THR A 255 -1.97 -33.75 -34.53
N SER A 256 -2.41 -33.73 -33.26
CA SER A 256 -2.91 -34.91 -32.53
C SER A 256 -3.60 -34.46 -31.25
N GLU A 257 -4.91 -34.71 -31.21
CA GLU A 257 -5.77 -34.68 -30.02
C GLU A 257 -6.11 -36.15 -29.64
N PRO A 258 -6.94 -36.45 -28.62
CA PRO A 258 -6.51 -36.87 -27.29
C PRO A 258 -6.82 -38.34 -26.97
N LEU A 259 -6.22 -38.90 -25.92
CA LEU A 259 -6.70 -40.13 -25.28
C LEU A 259 -6.65 -40.02 -23.75
N SER A 260 -7.80 -40.36 -23.18
CA SER A 260 -8.18 -40.52 -21.79
C SER A 260 -7.21 -41.32 -20.94
N SER A 261 -7.14 -41.03 -19.64
CA SER A 261 -7.28 -42.04 -18.57
C SER A 261 -7.40 -41.40 -17.19
N GLU A 262 -8.57 -41.66 -16.63
CA GLU A 262 -9.06 -41.52 -15.27
C GLU A 262 -8.28 -42.43 -14.30
N VAL A 263 -7.72 -41.88 -13.21
CA VAL A 263 -7.47 -42.64 -11.97
C VAL A 263 -7.78 -41.72 -10.79
N VAL A 264 -8.96 -41.92 -10.22
CA VAL A 264 -9.40 -41.37 -8.94
C VAL A 264 -8.64 -42.11 -7.83
N ALA A 265 -7.76 -41.41 -7.13
CA ALA A 265 -7.15 -41.91 -5.90
C ALA A 265 -7.98 -41.43 -4.70
N GLU A 266 -8.67 -42.37 -4.07
CA GLU A 266 -9.44 -42.24 -2.84
C GLU A 266 -8.48 -42.04 -1.64
N PRO A 267 -8.55 -40.94 -0.87
CA PRO A 267 -7.74 -40.80 0.32
C PRO A 267 -8.35 -41.57 1.51
N ALA A 268 -7.52 -42.41 2.12
CA ALA A 268 -7.81 -43.26 3.25
C ALA A 268 -8.41 -42.49 4.46
N ARG A 269 -9.44 -43.08 5.05
CA ARG A 269 -10.07 -42.63 6.31
C ARG A 269 -9.08 -42.75 7.49
N PRO A 270 -8.93 -41.72 8.33
CA PRO A 270 -8.25 -41.88 9.61
C PRO A 270 -9.13 -42.63 10.62
N VAL A 271 -8.55 -43.67 11.22
CA VAL A 271 -9.09 -44.44 12.35
C VAL A 271 -9.01 -43.59 13.61
N VAL A 272 -10.16 -43.29 14.22
CA VAL A 272 -10.25 -42.61 15.53
C VAL A 272 -10.33 -43.67 16.64
N PRO A 273 -9.44 -43.68 17.64
CA PRO A 273 -9.61 -44.50 18.84
C PRO A 273 -10.60 -43.86 19.82
N PRO A 274 -11.42 -44.65 20.54
CA PRO A 274 -12.39 -44.14 21.51
C PRO A 274 -11.77 -44.12 22.92
N ASN A 275 -11.75 -42.96 23.58
CA ASN A 275 -11.92 -42.82 25.04
C ASN A 275 -11.64 -41.39 25.49
N HIS A 276 -12.60 -40.75 26.19
CA HIS A 276 -12.50 -40.52 27.64
C HIS A 276 -13.77 -39.81 28.14
N GLN A 277 -14.55 -40.57 28.91
CA GLN A 277 -15.23 -40.22 30.15
C GLN A 277 -15.79 -38.79 30.31
N ALA A 278 -17.12 -38.74 30.28
CA ALA A 278 -17.93 -37.65 30.81
C ALA A 278 -17.74 -37.52 32.33
N ILE A 279 -17.43 -36.31 32.78
CA ILE A 279 -17.60 -35.89 34.17
C ILE A 279 -19.00 -35.29 34.30
N VAL A 280 -19.80 -35.95 35.12
CA VAL A 280 -21.15 -35.55 35.56
C VAL A 280 -21.02 -34.69 36.82
N ALA A 281 -21.91 -33.69 36.92
CA ALA A 281 -22.55 -33.11 38.13
C ALA A 281 -22.33 -31.60 38.32
N PRO A 282 -23.23 -30.89 39.04
CA PRO A 282 -24.68 -31.06 39.10
C PRO A 282 -25.48 -29.74 38.99
N ASN A 283 -26.79 -29.93 38.79
CA ASN A 283 -27.88 -28.97 38.94
C ASN A 283 -27.76 -28.03 40.16
N ALA A 284 -28.14 -26.77 39.95
CA ALA A 284 -28.69 -25.93 40.99
C ALA A 284 -29.96 -25.24 40.45
N ASP A 285 -31.10 -25.82 40.81
CA ASP A 285 -32.40 -25.18 40.81
C ASP A 285 -32.37 -23.96 41.75
N ALA A 286 -32.81 -22.80 41.25
CA ALA A 286 -33.28 -21.72 42.10
C ALA A 286 -34.41 -20.97 41.38
N VAL A 287 -35.61 -21.46 41.64
CA VAL A 287 -36.89 -20.80 41.40
C VAL A 287 -36.93 -19.51 42.22
N VAL A 288 -37.12 -18.36 41.57
CA VAL A 288 -37.61 -17.14 42.22
C VAL A 288 -38.80 -16.61 41.42
N GLN A 289 -39.99 -16.86 41.94
CA GLN A 289 -41.20 -16.11 41.63
C GLN A 289 -41.02 -14.66 42.10
N VAL A 290 -41.27 -13.68 41.23
CA VAL A 290 -41.66 -12.33 41.68
C VAL A 290 -42.91 -11.90 40.94
N ASP A 291 -43.85 -11.52 41.78
CA ASP A 291 -45.23 -11.16 41.53
C ASP A 291 -45.38 -9.69 41.06
N HIS A 292 -46.58 -9.39 40.60
CA HIS A 292 -47.05 -8.23 39.84
C HIS A 292 -46.69 -6.81 40.35
N LYS A 293 -46.58 -5.87 39.39
CA LYS A 293 -47.35 -4.60 39.42
C LYS A 293 -47.27 -3.80 38.11
N ARG A 294 -48.43 -3.68 37.44
CA ARG A 294 -48.73 -2.64 36.44
C ARG A 294 -48.70 -1.24 37.07
N PRO A 295 -48.26 -0.21 36.34
CA PRO A 295 -48.77 1.13 36.53
C PRO A 295 -49.64 1.59 35.35
N THR A 296 -50.65 2.33 35.76
CA THR A 296 -51.81 2.85 35.05
C THR A 296 -51.45 4.02 34.13
N ILE A 297 -52.10 4.07 32.98
CA ILE A 297 -52.13 5.21 32.03
C ILE A 297 -52.98 6.34 32.61
N PRO A 298 -52.57 7.62 32.53
CA PRO A 298 -53.49 8.73 32.47
C PRO A 298 -53.63 9.28 31.05
N ARG A 299 -54.88 9.27 30.61
CA ARG A 299 -55.44 9.88 29.40
C ARG A 299 -56.05 11.21 29.81
N SER A 300 -55.70 12.32 29.14
CA SER A 300 -56.48 13.59 29.10
C SER A 300 -55.75 14.56 28.15
N ALA A 301 -56.32 14.89 27.00
CA ALA A 301 -57.19 16.06 26.72
C ALA A 301 -56.33 17.24 26.20
N SER A 302 -56.34 17.51 24.89
CA SER A 302 -57.27 18.41 24.20
C SER A 302 -57.24 19.83 24.78
N GLY A 303 -56.63 20.76 24.04
CA GLY A 303 -56.50 22.17 24.42
C GLY A 303 -55.96 23.00 23.27
N SER A 304 -56.80 23.22 22.27
CA SER A 304 -56.64 24.24 21.23
C SER A 304 -56.63 25.65 21.82
N GLN A 305 -55.60 26.46 21.52
CA GLN A 305 -55.73 27.92 21.48
C GLN A 305 -54.94 28.53 20.32
N GLN A 306 -55.65 29.41 19.62
CA GLN A 306 -55.29 30.21 18.46
C GLN A 306 -54.94 31.63 18.91
N THR A 307 -54.13 32.30 18.08
CA THR A 307 -53.95 33.77 17.91
C THR A 307 -53.20 34.56 18.99
N ILE A 308 -52.16 35.30 18.57
CA ILE A 308 -52.20 36.76 18.37
C ILE A 308 -50.95 37.21 17.61
N ILE A 309 -51.18 38.02 16.58
CA ILE A 309 -50.23 38.78 15.76
C ILE A 309 -49.81 40.02 16.54
N THR A 310 -48.50 40.29 16.63
CA THR A 310 -48.03 41.66 16.90
C THR A 310 -46.67 41.91 16.23
N THR A 311 -46.66 42.80 15.24
CA THR A 311 -45.48 43.52 14.78
C THR A 311 -45.12 44.63 15.78
N PRO A 312 -43.87 45.10 15.75
CA PRO A 312 -43.72 46.52 15.44
C PRO A 312 -42.58 46.81 14.44
N SER A 313 -42.84 47.85 13.65
CA SER A 313 -41.92 48.54 12.75
C SER A 313 -41.17 49.67 13.46
N SER A 314 -40.19 50.23 12.72
CA SER A 314 -39.42 51.49 12.89
C SER A 314 -38.16 51.38 13.77
N GLU A 315 -36.98 51.95 13.43
CA GLU A 315 -36.68 53.07 12.53
C GLU A 315 -35.15 53.18 12.28
N ASN A 316 -34.81 53.70 11.09
CA ASN A 316 -33.55 54.26 10.58
C ASN A 316 -32.28 54.39 11.47
N SER A 317 -31.15 53.92 10.92
CA SER A 317 -29.91 54.73 10.88
C SER A 317 -29.11 54.47 9.60
N LEU A 318 -28.92 55.56 8.85
CA LEU A 318 -28.05 55.71 7.69
C LEU A 318 -26.57 55.66 8.14
N GLN A 319 -25.80 54.69 7.65
CA GLN A 319 -24.34 54.79 7.52
C GLN A 319 -23.87 54.15 6.21
N ASP A 320 -22.84 54.78 5.64
CA ASP A 320 -22.20 54.68 4.31
C ASP A 320 -22.06 53.29 3.66
N PRO A 321 -22.24 53.18 2.32
CA PRO A 321 -21.91 51.98 1.55
C PRO A 321 -20.64 52.19 0.72
N LEU A 322 -19.45 52.04 1.31
CA LEU A 322 -18.23 51.88 0.53
C LEU A 322 -17.29 50.85 1.17
N THR A 323 -17.08 49.75 0.44
CA THR A 323 -15.97 48.78 0.58
C THR A 323 -16.14 47.67 1.62
N GLN A 324 -17.06 46.74 1.39
CA GLN A 324 -16.87 45.36 1.85
C GLN A 324 -17.02 44.39 0.68
N GLY A 325 -15.88 43.84 0.27
CA GLY A 325 -15.80 42.74 -0.67
C GLY A 325 -16.62 41.57 -0.15
N ARG A 326 -17.46 41.07 -1.04
CA ARG A 326 -18.34 39.91 -0.86
C ARG A 326 -17.49 38.65 -0.72
N PHE A 327 -16.92 38.41 0.45
CA PHE A 327 -16.40 37.09 0.80
C PHE A 327 -17.61 36.17 0.91
N GLY A 328 -17.82 35.34 -0.11
CA GLY A 328 -18.84 34.31 -0.09
C GLY A 328 -18.64 33.44 1.15
N ASN A 329 -19.75 33.06 1.80
CA ASN A 329 -19.74 32.12 2.92
C ASN A 329 -18.97 30.86 2.51
N VAL A 330 -17.74 30.73 3.00
CA VAL A 330 -16.92 29.53 2.81
C VAL A 330 -17.67 28.37 3.44
N SER A 331 -17.87 27.29 2.70
CA SER A 331 -18.60 26.11 3.17
C SER A 331 -17.97 25.59 4.46
N THR A 332 -18.72 25.58 5.55
CA THR A 332 -18.23 25.13 6.86
C THR A 332 -18.15 23.61 6.98
N GLU A 333 -18.78 22.87 6.05
CA GLU A 333 -18.93 21.42 6.14
C GLU A 333 -17.62 20.64 6.00
N PRO A 334 -16.72 20.93 5.02
CA PRO A 334 -15.44 20.24 4.94
C PRO A 334 -14.53 20.52 6.13
N GLN A 335 -14.56 21.73 6.67
CA GLN A 335 -13.80 22.09 7.87
C GLN A 335 -14.31 21.33 9.11
N GLN A 336 -15.64 21.23 9.27
CA GLN A 336 -16.24 20.41 10.32
C GLN A 336 -15.88 18.93 10.15
N MET A 337 -15.86 18.42 8.91
CA MET A 337 -15.46 17.04 8.62
C MET A 337 -13.99 16.80 9.00
N LEU A 338 -13.08 17.68 8.62
CA LEU A 338 -11.67 17.59 8.99
C LEU A 338 -11.49 17.59 10.52
N ALA A 339 -12.23 18.44 11.24
CA ALA A 339 -12.20 18.45 12.70
C ALA A 339 -12.69 17.12 13.30
N ARG A 340 -13.79 16.55 12.77
CA ARG A 340 -14.32 15.24 13.19
C ARG A 340 -13.32 14.10 12.94
N ILE A 341 -12.65 14.11 11.80
CA ILE A 341 -11.63 13.11 11.47
C ILE A 341 -10.43 13.22 12.41
N LYS A 342 -9.94 14.43 12.68
CA LYS A 342 -8.82 14.66 13.61
C LYS A 342 -9.11 14.21 15.04
N GLN A 343 -10.38 14.27 15.46
CA GLN A 343 -10.81 13.78 16.78
C GLN A 343 -11.01 12.25 16.82
N SER A 344 -11.06 11.60 15.67
CA SER A 344 -11.34 10.17 15.56
C SER A 344 -10.03 9.38 15.43
N SER A 345 -9.74 8.51 16.42
CA SER A 345 -8.54 7.66 16.40
C SER A 345 -8.59 6.54 15.35
N VAL A 346 -9.78 6.25 14.79
CA VAL A 346 -10.03 5.26 13.74
C VAL A 346 -11.11 5.81 12.83
N ILE A 347 -10.82 5.94 11.54
CA ILE A 347 -11.81 6.29 10.51
C ILE A 347 -12.44 4.99 10.03
N VAL A 348 -13.77 4.95 10.03
CA VAL A 348 -14.60 3.78 9.76
C VAL A 348 -15.40 4.04 8.48
N SER A 349 -15.70 2.98 7.72
CA SER A 349 -16.20 3.03 6.33
C SER A 349 -17.26 4.12 6.00
N PRO A 350 -18.34 4.33 6.80
CA PRO A 350 -19.31 5.37 6.47
C PRO A 350 -18.76 6.80 6.63
N LEU A 351 -17.87 7.00 7.61
CA LEU A 351 -17.22 8.28 7.84
C LEU A 351 -16.13 8.53 6.80
N SER A 352 -15.44 7.48 6.34
CA SER A 352 -14.41 7.62 5.32
C SER A 352 -15.03 8.00 3.97
N GLU A 353 -16.15 7.42 3.57
CA GLU A 353 -16.88 7.85 2.36
C GLU A 353 -17.41 9.29 2.46
N GLN A 354 -17.99 9.68 3.60
CA GLN A 354 -18.42 11.08 3.81
C GLN A 354 -17.24 12.05 3.78
N ALA A 355 -16.10 11.67 4.35
CA ALA A 355 -14.88 12.43 4.30
C ALA A 355 -14.34 12.57 2.87
N LEU A 356 -14.39 11.51 2.07
CA LEU A 356 -13.99 11.56 0.66
C LEU A 356 -14.88 12.51 -0.15
N ILE A 357 -16.19 12.51 0.10
CA ILE A 357 -17.15 13.45 -0.50
C ILE A 357 -16.82 14.89 -0.08
N ALA A 358 -16.61 15.13 1.23
CA ALA A 358 -16.26 16.44 1.76
C ALA A 358 -14.92 16.96 1.20
N ALA A 359 -13.93 16.07 1.04
CA ALA A 359 -12.66 16.41 0.41
C ALA A 359 -12.85 16.87 -1.04
N ARG A 360 -13.61 16.11 -1.84
CA ARG A 360 -13.92 16.48 -3.23
C ARG A 360 -14.67 17.81 -3.31
N GLN A 361 -15.60 18.04 -2.40
CA GLN A 361 -16.31 19.31 -2.31
C GLN A 361 -15.36 20.47 -2.01
N ALA A 362 -14.49 20.34 -1.00
CA ALA A 362 -13.48 21.35 -0.67
C ALA A 362 -12.55 21.64 -1.86
N LEU A 363 -12.07 20.60 -2.54
CA LEU A 363 -11.24 20.74 -3.74
C LEU A 363 -11.98 21.44 -4.89
N SER A 364 -13.27 21.15 -5.08
CA SER A 364 -14.12 21.82 -6.08
C SER A 364 -14.39 23.28 -5.72
N ASP A 365 -14.47 23.61 -4.42
CA ASP A 365 -14.67 24.96 -3.91
C ASP A 365 -13.38 25.79 -3.91
N GLY A 366 -12.25 25.19 -4.30
CA GLY A 366 -10.93 25.83 -4.33
C GLY A 366 -10.20 25.82 -2.99
N ASP A 367 -10.75 25.18 -1.95
CA ASP A 367 -10.08 24.99 -0.66
C ASP A 367 -9.14 23.76 -0.72
N GLN A 368 -8.02 23.99 -1.40
CA GLN A 368 -6.99 22.97 -1.65
C GLN A 368 -6.42 22.40 -0.34
N VAL A 369 -6.21 23.26 0.65
CA VAL A 369 -5.60 22.91 1.93
C VAL A 369 -6.50 21.97 2.70
N VAL A 370 -7.80 22.28 2.83
CA VAL A 370 -8.74 21.41 3.53
C VAL A 370 -8.97 20.11 2.77
N GLY A 371 -9.14 20.19 1.44
CA GLY A 371 -9.36 19.00 0.62
C GLY A 371 -8.22 18.00 0.69
N LEU A 372 -6.98 18.44 0.51
CA LEU A 372 -5.80 17.58 0.61
C LEU A 372 -5.57 17.07 2.02
N ALA A 373 -5.79 17.89 3.06
CA ALA A 373 -5.66 17.44 4.45
C ALA A 373 -6.66 16.32 4.79
N ILE A 374 -7.90 16.39 4.29
CA ILE A 374 -8.86 15.30 4.46
C ILE A 374 -8.38 14.04 3.72
N LEU A 375 -7.93 14.15 2.47
CA LEU A 375 -7.43 12.99 1.71
C LEU A 375 -6.21 12.34 2.38
N GLU A 376 -5.29 13.13 2.94
CA GLU A 376 -4.14 12.64 3.70
C GLU A 376 -4.57 11.89 4.96
N THR A 377 -5.60 12.35 5.66
CA THR A 377 -6.13 11.58 6.81
C THR A 377 -6.78 10.26 6.40
N LEU A 378 -7.36 10.19 5.20
CA LEU A 378 -7.97 8.97 4.64
C LEU A 378 -6.94 7.96 4.12
N HIS A 379 -5.67 8.35 4.04
CA HIS A 379 -4.58 7.54 3.53
C HIS A 379 -4.36 6.24 4.31
N ASN A 380 -4.70 6.23 5.59
CA ASN A 380 -4.61 5.05 6.47
C ASN A 380 -5.95 4.32 6.66
N SER A 381 -6.96 4.61 5.82
CA SER A 381 -8.30 4.01 5.90
C SER A 381 -8.53 2.91 4.86
N ASP A 382 -9.68 2.23 4.97
CA ASP A 382 -10.15 1.21 4.03
C ASP A 382 -10.33 1.73 2.59
N ILE A 383 -10.60 3.03 2.44
CA ILE A 383 -10.76 3.69 1.13
C ILE A 383 -9.47 4.35 0.63
N SER A 384 -8.32 4.03 1.23
CA SER A 384 -7.02 4.59 0.89
C SER A 384 -6.74 4.63 -0.62
N PRO A 385 -7.03 3.58 -1.43
CA PRO A 385 -6.84 3.66 -2.88
C PRO A 385 -7.66 4.76 -3.57
N ARG A 386 -8.92 4.95 -3.17
CA ARG A 386 -9.82 5.96 -3.77
C ARG A 386 -9.41 7.37 -3.34
N ALA A 387 -9.01 7.54 -2.08
CA ALA A 387 -8.50 8.82 -1.58
C ALA A 387 -7.18 9.20 -2.27
N ALA A 388 -6.25 8.25 -2.38
CA ALA A 388 -4.99 8.42 -3.09
C ALA A 388 -5.18 8.79 -4.56
N ALA A 389 -5.98 8.02 -5.29
CA ALA A 389 -6.28 8.33 -6.69
C ALA A 389 -6.92 9.71 -6.85
N THR A 390 -7.85 10.08 -5.95
CA THR A 390 -8.48 11.41 -5.96
C THR A 390 -7.46 12.53 -5.73
N ALA A 391 -6.53 12.37 -4.78
CA ALA A 391 -5.49 13.37 -4.50
C ALA A 391 -4.54 13.53 -5.69
N ILE A 392 -4.04 12.41 -6.25
CA ILE A 392 -3.13 12.39 -7.40
C ILE A 392 -3.78 13.03 -8.62
N ASP A 393 -5.03 12.68 -8.90
CA ASP A 393 -5.78 13.23 -10.03
C ASP A 393 -5.97 14.74 -9.89
N TRP A 394 -6.39 15.19 -8.72
CA TRP A 394 -6.57 16.61 -8.46
C TRP A 394 -5.27 17.38 -8.65
N LEU A 395 -4.17 16.94 -8.00
CA LEU A 395 -2.84 17.56 -8.12
C LEU A 395 -2.34 17.61 -9.58
N THR A 396 -2.56 16.52 -10.32
CA THR A 396 -2.20 16.46 -11.75
C THR A 396 -2.99 17.49 -12.56
N THR A 397 -4.31 17.60 -12.32
CA THR A 397 -5.18 18.52 -13.07
C THR A 397 -5.05 19.98 -12.65
N SER A 398 -4.65 20.25 -11.40
CA SER A 398 -4.37 21.60 -10.91
C SER A 398 -3.02 22.14 -11.36
N GLY A 399 -2.23 21.36 -12.10
CA GLY A 399 -0.94 21.76 -12.64
C GLY A 399 0.24 21.56 -11.69
N ASP A 400 0.09 20.72 -10.66
CA ASP A 400 1.18 20.35 -9.74
C ASP A 400 1.43 18.83 -9.75
N PRO A 401 1.91 18.28 -10.89
CA PRO A 401 2.16 16.85 -10.98
C PRO A 401 3.39 16.42 -10.16
N ASP A 402 4.32 17.34 -9.82
CA ASP A 402 5.46 17.02 -8.96
C ASP A 402 5.02 16.73 -7.52
N GLN A 403 4.08 17.51 -6.99
CA GLN A 403 3.45 17.20 -5.71
C GLN A 403 2.66 15.88 -5.77
N ALA A 404 2.00 15.58 -6.90
CA ALA A 404 1.35 14.28 -7.11
C ALA A 404 2.34 13.13 -7.00
N MET A 405 3.52 13.25 -7.63
CA MET A 405 4.60 12.26 -7.55
C MET A 405 5.12 12.07 -6.13
N THR A 406 5.25 13.16 -5.35
CA THR A 406 5.62 13.09 -3.92
C THR A 406 4.58 12.31 -3.12
N TRP A 407 3.29 12.57 -3.37
CA TRP A 407 2.18 11.85 -2.75
C TRP A 407 2.24 10.34 -3.05
N ILE A 408 2.55 9.99 -4.29
CA ILE A 408 2.69 8.60 -4.75
C ILE A 408 3.81 7.86 -3.99
N HIS A 409 4.95 8.51 -3.75
CA HIS A 409 6.06 7.92 -3.02
C HIS A 409 5.75 7.62 -1.56
N ASN A 410 4.78 8.32 -0.98
CA ASN A 410 4.34 8.15 0.39
C ASN A 410 3.11 7.23 0.51
N LEU A 411 2.66 6.59 -0.57
CA LEU A 411 1.51 5.69 -0.50
C LEU A 411 1.84 4.40 0.27
N PRO A 412 0.90 3.89 1.08
CA PRO A 412 1.05 2.58 1.68
C PRO A 412 1.06 1.51 0.56
N PRO A 413 1.79 0.40 0.76
CA PRO A 413 1.95 -0.64 -0.26
C PRO A 413 0.63 -1.17 -0.82
N GLU A 414 -0.41 -1.25 0.01
CA GLU A 414 -1.74 -1.74 -0.36
C GLU A 414 -2.42 -0.81 -1.37
N ALA A 415 -2.33 0.51 -1.17
CA ALA A 415 -2.88 1.48 -2.12
C ALA A 415 -2.09 1.46 -3.44
N ASN A 416 -0.78 1.26 -3.38
CA ASN A 416 0.09 1.22 -4.55
C ASN A 416 -0.16 -0.02 -5.45
N ARG A 417 -0.78 -1.08 -4.91
CA ARG A 417 -1.20 -2.26 -5.67
C ARG A 417 -2.56 -2.08 -6.37
N SER A 418 -3.31 -1.02 -6.08
CA SER A 418 -4.61 -0.77 -6.70
C SER A 418 -4.46 -0.30 -8.15
N SER A 419 -5.23 -0.92 -9.06
CA SER A 419 -5.33 -0.50 -10.47
C SER A 419 -5.81 0.93 -10.62
N LEU A 420 -6.73 1.39 -9.77
CA LEU A 420 -7.21 2.78 -9.73
C LEU A 420 -6.06 3.76 -9.46
N VAL A 421 -5.21 3.46 -8.46
CA VAL A 421 -4.03 4.27 -8.13
C VAL A 421 -3.00 4.20 -9.24
N ALA A 422 -2.79 3.02 -9.85
CA ALA A 422 -1.88 2.87 -10.99
C ALA A 422 -2.32 3.73 -12.20
N CYS A 423 -3.61 3.82 -12.50
CA CYS A 423 -4.15 4.71 -13.54
C CYS A 423 -3.93 6.19 -13.21
N ALA A 424 -4.21 6.61 -11.97
CA ALA A 424 -3.96 8.00 -11.52
C ALA A 424 -2.46 8.35 -11.60
N PHE A 425 -1.60 7.43 -11.17
CA PHE A 425 -0.15 7.58 -11.27
C PHE A 425 0.34 7.62 -12.72
N ALA A 426 -0.21 6.80 -13.61
CA ALA A 426 0.11 6.88 -15.03
C ALA A 426 -0.28 8.26 -15.61
N ARG A 427 -1.41 8.84 -15.20
CA ARG A 427 -1.79 10.21 -15.61
C ARG A 427 -0.79 11.26 -15.11
N ALA A 428 -0.42 11.23 -13.83
CA ALA A 428 0.61 12.12 -13.27
C ALA A 428 1.96 11.97 -14.01
N SER A 429 2.37 10.73 -14.27
CA SER A 429 3.60 10.41 -14.99
C SER A 429 3.60 10.94 -16.43
N LEU A 430 2.46 10.86 -17.14
CA LEU A 430 2.31 11.43 -18.47
C LEU A 430 2.35 12.96 -18.47
N ALA A 431 1.87 13.61 -17.40
CA ALA A 431 1.93 15.06 -17.25
C ALA A 431 3.38 15.58 -17.10
N VAL A 432 4.27 14.80 -16.49
CA VAL A 432 5.73 15.09 -16.39
C VAL A 432 6.56 14.42 -17.49
N ASN A 433 5.93 13.99 -18.60
CA ASN A 433 6.58 13.31 -19.73
C ASN A 433 7.37 12.02 -19.36
N SER A 434 7.03 11.36 -18.25
CA SER A 434 7.61 10.08 -17.83
C SER A 434 6.86 8.89 -18.44
N THR A 435 6.86 8.81 -19.78
CA THR A 435 6.04 7.83 -20.52
C THR A 435 6.40 6.38 -20.24
N ALA A 436 7.69 6.07 -20.03
CA ALA A 436 8.16 4.71 -19.76
C ALA A 436 7.65 4.19 -18.40
N LYS A 437 7.60 5.08 -17.40
CA LYS A 437 7.08 4.77 -16.07
C LYS A 437 5.57 4.53 -16.12
N ALA A 438 4.83 5.42 -16.79
CA ALA A 438 3.39 5.24 -17.02
C ALA A 438 3.09 3.90 -17.71
N GLU A 439 3.83 3.57 -18.77
CA GLU A 439 3.64 2.31 -19.51
C GLU A 439 3.89 1.07 -18.62
N SER A 440 4.95 1.08 -17.82
CA SER A 440 5.27 -0.03 -16.90
C SER A 440 4.16 -0.27 -15.86
N LEU A 441 3.58 0.80 -15.32
CA LEU A 441 2.48 0.71 -14.36
C LEU A 441 1.23 0.10 -14.99
N LEU A 442 0.85 0.59 -16.17
CA LEU A 442 -0.39 0.20 -16.84
C LEU A 442 -0.36 -1.26 -17.34
N ARG A 443 0.81 -1.78 -17.74
CA ARG A 443 0.96 -3.18 -18.18
C ARG A 443 0.73 -4.21 -17.08
N ARG A 444 0.70 -3.80 -15.81
CA ARG A 444 0.44 -4.67 -14.67
C ARG A 444 -1.05 -4.90 -14.39
N ILE A 445 -1.93 -4.12 -15.02
CA ILE A 445 -3.38 -4.20 -14.81
C ILE A 445 -3.93 -5.37 -15.63
N ASP A 446 -4.63 -6.30 -14.97
CA ASP A 446 -5.21 -7.47 -15.60
C ASP A 446 -6.38 -7.07 -16.53
N SER A 447 -6.57 -7.84 -17.61
CA SER A 447 -7.71 -7.74 -18.52
C SER A 447 -9.09 -7.82 -17.85
N GLN A 448 -9.19 -8.47 -16.69
CA GLN A 448 -10.42 -8.62 -15.92
C GLN A 448 -10.64 -7.48 -14.91
N ASP A 449 -9.68 -6.56 -14.76
CA ASP A 449 -9.79 -5.44 -13.83
C ASP A 449 -10.80 -4.40 -14.33
N GLU A 450 -11.56 -3.81 -13.42
CA GLU A 450 -12.56 -2.78 -13.75
C GLU A 450 -11.95 -1.54 -14.41
N ASN A 451 -10.66 -1.27 -14.18
CA ASN A 451 -9.92 -0.14 -14.73
C ASN A 451 -9.13 -0.49 -16.01
N PHE A 452 -9.28 -1.72 -16.54
CA PHE A 452 -8.52 -2.17 -17.72
C PHE A 452 -8.76 -1.30 -18.96
N ASP A 453 -9.99 -0.84 -19.17
CA ASP A 453 -10.35 0.04 -20.28
C ASP A 453 -9.65 1.41 -20.19
N GLU A 454 -9.58 1.99 -18.98
CA GLU A 454 -8.81 3.22 -18.72
C GLU A 454 -7.32 2.98 -18.99
N ALA A 455 -6.79 1.86 -18.47
CA ALA A 455 -5.38 1.52 -18.62
C ALA A 455 -4.98 1.35 -20.09
N THR A 456 -5.83 0.69 -20.89
CA THR A 456 -5.66 0.51 -22.33
C THR A 456 -5.67 1.85 -23.06
N TRP A 457 -6.57 2.76 -22.69
CA TRP A 457 -6.61 4.10 -23.26
C TRP A 457 -5.33 4.90 -22.96
N LEU A 458 -4.86 4.86 -21.70
CA LEU A 458 -3.63 5.53 -21.25
C LEU A 458 -2.38 4.93 -21.91
N LEU A 459 -2.33 3.60 -22.13
CA LEU A 459 -1.25 2.95 -22.88
C LEU A 459 -1.14 3.49 -24.30
N GLY A 460 -2.28 3.69 -24.97
CA GLY A 460 -2.31 4.35 -26.27
C GLY A 460 -1.72 5.76 -26.23
N ARG A 461 -2.01 6.55 -25.18
CA ARG A 461 -1.39 7.88 -24.99
C ARG A 461 0.11 7.81 -24.76
N CYS A 462 0.58 6.84 -23.96
CA CYS A 462 2.01 6.60 -23.76
C CYS A 462 2.72 6.34 -25.10
N MET A 463 2.13 5.47 -25.94
CA MET A 463 2.67 5.15 -27.26
C MET A 463 2.67 6.37 -28.18
N GLN A 464 1.61 7.17 -28.18
CA GLN A 464 1.51 8.38 -28.99
C GLN A 464 2.58 9.41 -28.60
N GLN A 465 2.76 9.71 -27.30
CA GLN A 465 3.79 10.66 -26.84
C GLN A 465 5.21 10.22 -27.18
N ARG A 466 5.46 8.91 -27.29
CA ARG A 466 6.75 8.34 -27.75
C ARG A 466 6.92 8.34 -29.27
N GLY A 467 5.95 8.84 -30.04
CA GLY A 467 5.95 8.81 -31.51
C GLY A 467 5.54 7.47 -32.12
N ASN A 468 5.16 6.47 -31.31
CA ASN A 468 4.64 5.18 -31.82
C ASN A 468 3.14 5.28 -32.15
N VAL A 469 2.83 6.03 -33.21
CA VAL A 469 1.45 6.30 -33.65
C VAL A 469 0.71 5.02 -34.04
N ASN A 470 1.40 4.05 -34.65
CA ASN A 470 0.79 2.77 -35.04
C ASN A 470 0.38 1.94 -33.83
N GLY A 471 1.24 1.88 -32.79
CA GLY A 471 0.91 1.22 -31.53
C GLY A 471 -0.28 1.89 -30.83
N ALA A 472 -0.28 3.22 -30.75
CA ALA A 472 -1.40 3.98 -30.18
C ALA A 472 -2.72 3.69 -30.90
N ARG A 473 -2.70 3.73 -32.24
CA ARG A 473 -3.85 3.40 -33.09
C ARG A 473 -4.35 1.98 -32.83
N PHE A 474 -3.47 0.99 -32.73
CA PHE A 474 -3.84 -0.38 -32.43
C PHE A 474 -4.59 -0.49 -31.09
N GLN A 475 -4.03 0.09 -30.01
CA GLN A 475 -4.66 0.05 -28.68
C GLN A 475 -6.06 0.68 -28.71
N TRP A 476 -6.20 1.87 -29.29
CA TRP A 476 -7.49 2.55 -29.36
C TRP A 476 -8.49 1.87 -30.29
N GLN A 477 -8.04 1.18 -31.36
CA GLN A 477 -8.94 0.39 -32.21
C GLN A 477 -9.54 -0.81 -31.47
N GLN A 478 -8.76 -1.47 -30.61
CA GLN A 478 -9.29 -2.56 -29.80
C GLN A 478 -10.31 -2.04 -28.78
N LEU A 479 -9.95 -0.98 -28.05
CA LEU A 479 -10.83 -0.37 -27.06
C LEU A 479 -12.12 0.21 -27.66
N ALA A 480 -12.05 0.81 -28.85
CA ALA A 480 -13.19 1.43 -29.54
C ALA A 480 -14.31 0.44 -29.93
N LYS A 481 -14.06 -0.87 -29.89
CA LYS A 481 -15.07 -1.92 -30.12
C LYS A 481 -16.05 -2.07 -28.94
N GLY A 482 -15.65 -1.63 -27.75
CA GLY A 482 -16.47 -1.70 -26.54
C GLY A 482 -17.56 -0.64 -26.46
N SER A 483 -18.33 -0.69 -25.36
CA SER A 483 -19.42 0.26 -25.05
C SER A 483 -19.09 1.20 -23.88
N SER A 484 -17.89 1.13 -23.30
CA SER A 484 -17.48 1.96 -22.17
C SER A 484 -17.29 3.43 -22.56
N SER A 485 -17.28 4.33 -21.56
CA SER A 485 -16.93 5.74 -21.77
C SER A 485 -15.50 5.91 -22.33
N TRP A 486 -14.60 4.97 -22.02
CA TRP A 486 -13.25 4.92 -22.58
C TRP A 486 -13.24 4.50 -24.06
N ALA A 487 -14.16 3.64 -24.49
CA ALA A 487 -14.34 3.33 -25.91
C ALA A 487 -14.73 4.58 -26.72
N LEU A 488 -15.55 5.49 -26.15
CA LEU A 488 -15.86 6.76 -26.79
C LEU A 488 -14.61 7.65 -26.93
N LYS A 489 -13.84 7.84 -25.85
CA LYS A 489 -12.57 8.58 -25.88
C LYS A 489 -11.56 7.97 -26.86
N ALA A 490 -11.55 6.65 -27.03
CA ALA A 490 -10.70 5.98 -28.00
C ALA A 490 -11.10 6.30 -29.45
N ARG A 491 -12.42 6.38 -29.75
CA ARG A 491 -12.91 6.78 -31.09
C ARG A 491 -12.55 8.23 -31.40
N GLU A 492 -12.69 9.13 -30.42
CA GLU A 492 -12.28 10.53 -30.56
C GLU A 492 -10.77 10.64 -30.85
N ALA A 493 -9.94 9.91 -30.10
CA ALA A 493 -8.49 9.88 -30.33
C ALA A 493 -8.13 9.31 -31.72
N LEU A 494 -8.83 8.28 -32.20
CA LEU A 494 -8.64 7.73 -33.55
C LEU A 494 -9.05 8.72 -34.65
N GLN A 495 -10.10 9.51 -34.42
CA GLN A 495 -10.51 10.55 -35.36
C GLN A 495 -9.46 11.68 -35.44
N ALA A 496 -8.85 12.05 -34.32
CA ALA A 496 -7.79 13.05 -34.27
C ALA A 496 -6.46 12.60 -34.92
N LEU A 497 -6.27 11.29 -35.13
CA LEU A 497 -5.11 10.73 -35.84
C LEU A 497 -5.28 10.66 -37.38
N ARG A 498 -6.46 11.00 -37.90
CA ARG A 498 -6.74 11.07 -39.35
C ARG A 498 -6.43 12.47 -39.85
#